data_AF-A0A8J3XXC7-F1
#
_entry.id   AF-A0A8J3XXC7-F1
#
_cell.length_a   1.000
_cell.length_b   1.000
_cell.length_c   1.000
_cell.angle_alpha   90.00
_cell.angle_beta   90.00
_cell.angle_gamma   90.00
#
_symmetry.space_group_name_H-M   'P 1'
#
loop_
_entity.id
_entity.type
_entity.pdbx_description
1 polymer ?
#
loop_
_entity_poly.entity_id
_entity_poly.type
_entity_poly.pdbx_seq_one_letter_code
_entity_poly.pdbx_strand_id
1 'polypeptide(L)'
;MSDVQELTAEQLDIAEQPGDARLLITAGAGTGKTFTLIHRLGSLIEDDDLGPDEILVLSFSRAAVREVRDRLSAYGNAAQHVDVRTFDSYATLLLSEVTPDGSWQYASYDQRIREATRLIHDDGYAANLVAEIRHLVVDEVQDLVGVRAELVKALLEKISGGFTLLGDPAQGIYGFQLDDPRERIRGAAALYSWVSTRFAESLTEKELTENFRARQPEARVALMMGPELGREHADYASIQNRLRTELLASMPLGTLSEAVPLLTDLTTPTALLCRTNGDALLVSRELHKVGVAHRLQRSAQDRVVPAWVAEIFRRLDSRPSQADVAAVLDEYGVVIDEVWPLLKRMDGNRRSTGLNLADVRDHLAKGNVPDELTRQPMSRLVVSTIHRVKGLEFDQVIVVDPGEAAGDDPVEQAENARTLYVAMTRPRDLLMHIKPVAKLKNTYLKKFPSERWAECGFGRFKNSRFGMELRGEDVLAEDPAGAVGFTADPSHVQAYLAAKVLPGDTVSLIEGFATGPGQPPPYIVEHHGTHIGITSKVFAWGLREVLPGHDRRKWPESIEDVHVDCVETVVGSEAAGQNHGLGWSGVWLRPRIVGLGRFNWGSKERE
;
A
#
# COMPACT_ATOMS: atom_id res chain seq x y z
N MET A 1 14.33 -23.13 18.48
CA MET A 1 15.33 -22.22 19.04
C MET A 1 15.85 -21.41 17.86
N SER A 2 15.25 -20.25 17.61
CA SER A 2 15.68 -19.34 16.55
C SER A 2 16.98 -18.67 16.97
N ASP A 3 17.92 -18.48 16.04
CA ASP A 3 19.11 -17.66 16.24
C ASP A 3 18.69 -16.31 16.83
N VAL A 4 19.09 -16.05 18.09
CA VAL A 4 18.93 -14.73 18.70
C VAL A 4 20.00 -13.87 18.03
N GLN A 5 19.58 -13.04 17.08
CA GLN A 5 20.48 -12.08 16.43
C GLN A 5 21.01 -11.13 17.50
N GLU A 6 22.32 -11.13 17.75
CA GLU A 6 22.94 -10.20 18.69
C GLU A 6 22.92 -8.78 18.10
N LEU A 7 22.71 -7.78 18.96
CA LEU A 7 22.82 -6.37 18.59
C LEU A 7 24.27 -6.05 18.19
N THR A 8 24.45 -5.25 17.15
CA THR A 8 25.77 -4.64 16.90
C THR A 8 26.12 -3.63 17.99
N ALA A 9 27.40 -3.23 18.07
CA ALA A 9 27.83 -2.17 18.97
C ALA A 9 27.04 -0.86 18.76
N GLU A 10 26.74 -0.49 17.51
CA GLU A 10 25.94 0.70 17.18
C GLU A 10 24.48 0.55 17.64
N GLN A 11 23.88 -0.63 17.43
CA GLN A 11 22.50 -0.89 17.84
C GLN A 11 22.36 -0.93 19.37
N LEU A 12 23.35 -1.50 20.06
CA LEU A 12 23.41 -1.54 21.52
C LEU A 12 23.58 -0.13 22.10
N ASP A 13 24.53 0.64 21.59
CA ASP A 13 24.76 2.04 22.00
C ASP A 13 23.53 2.94 21.78
N ILE A 14 22.72 2.67 20.75
CA ILE A 14 21.40 3.32 20.57
C ILE A 14 20.40 2.85 21.64
N ALA A 15 20.27 1.54 21.84
CA ALA A 15 19.28 0.97 22.75
C ALA A 15 19.50 1.44 24.20
N GLU A 16 20.76 1.54 24.64
CA GLU A 16 21.19 1.88 26.00
C GLU A 16 21.21 3.38 26.32
N GLN A 17 20.81 4.27 25.40
CA GLN A 17 20.76 5.70 25.70
C GLN A 17 19.79 6.01 26.86
N PRO A 18 19.97 7.07 27.65
CA PRO A 18 19.01 7.45 28.68
C PRO A 18 17.61 7.80 28.12
N GLY A 19 16.56 7.71 28.94
CA GLY A 19 15.20 8.09 28.56
C GLY A 19 15.02 9.57 28.22
N ASP A 20 15.87 10.47 28.70
CA ASP A 20 15.85 11.90 28.36
C ASP A 20 16.69 12.26 27.11
N ALA A 21 17.36 11.27 26.51
CA ALA A 21 18.21 11.48 25.34
C ALA A 21 17.39 11.92 24.12
N ARG A 22 17.98 12.84 23.34
CA ARG A 22 17.45 13.34 22.07
C ARG A 22 18.27 12.76 20.94
N LEU A 23 17.74 11.75 20.27
CA LEU A 23 18.44 10.96 19.27
C LEU A 23 17.90 11.26 17.88
N LEU A 24 18.81 11.52 16.95
CA LEU A 24 18.55 11.46 15.51
C LEU A 24 19.40 10.34 14.92
N ILE A 25 18.74 9.27 14.51
CA ILE A 25 19.39 8.05 14.05
C ILE A 25 19.23 7.93 12.54
N THR A 26 20.35 8.04 11.83
CA THR A 26 20.42 7.76 10.40
C THR A 26 20.65 6.27 10.19
N ALA A 27 19.71 5.60 9.55
CA ALA A 27 19.75 4.16 9.39
C ALA A 27 19.35 3.78 7.98
N GLY A 28 20.34 3.35 7.19
CA GLY A 28 20.19 2.97 5.78
C GLY A 28 19.19 1.84 5.51
N ALA A 29 19.03 1.47 4.24
CA ALA A 29 18.23 0.31 3.87
C ALA A 29 18.82 -0.96 4.49
N GLY A 30 18.04 -1.74 5.24
CA GLY A 30 18.49 -3.05 5.72
C GLY A 30 19.50 -3.04 6.87
N THR A 31 19.64 -1.92 7.59
CA THR A 31 20.56 -1.80 8.75
C THR A 31 19.93 -2.21 10.08
N GLY A 32 18.74 -2.81 10.04
CA GLY A 32 18.03 -3.27 11.24
C GLY A 32 17.22 -2.20 11.97
N LYS A 33 16.78 -1.12 11.31
CA LYS A 33 15.93 -0.04 11.90
C LYS A 33 14.91 -0.54 12.92
N THR A 34 13.95 -1.37 12.47
CA THR A 34 12.89 -1.89 13.33
C THR A 34 13.43 -2.76 14.45
N PHE A 35 14.52 -3.50 14.22
CA PHE A 35 15.16 -4.32 15.26
C PHE A 35 15.75 -3.42 16.37
N THR A 36 16.52 -2.40 15.99
CA THR A 36 17.07 -1.41 16.92
C THR A 36 15.97 -0.66 17.68
N LEU A 37 14.89 -0.25 16.98
CA LEU A 37 13.75 0.45 17.57
C LEU A 37 13.09 -0.37 18.69
N ILE A 38 12.91 -1.67 18.47
CA ILE A 38 12.28 -2.57 19.44
C ILE A 38 13.16 -2.78 20.67
N HIS A 39 14.48 -2.91 20.50
CA HIS A 39 15.41 -2.97 21.63
C HIS A 39 15.48 -1.65 22.39
N ARG A 40 15.47 -0.51 21.68
CA ARG A 40 15.39 0.82 22.28
C ARG A 40 14.13 0.99 23.14
N LEU A 41 12.97 0.61 22.60
CA LEU A 41 11.71 0.66 23.34
C LEU A 41 11.72 -0.30 24.54
N GLY A 42 12.33 -1.48 24.40
CA GLY A 42 12.56 -2.40 25.51
C GLY A 42 13.31 -1.73 26.66
N SER A 43 14.46 -1.11 26.37
CA SER A 43 15.25 -0.39 27.37
C SER A 43 14.49 0.78 28.00
N LEU A 44 13.69 1.52 27.22
CA LEU A 44 12.87 2.63 27.73
C LEU A 44 11.73 2.16 28.65
N ILE A 45 11.15 0.99 28.39
CA ILE A 45 10.10 0.39 29.24
C ILE A 45 10.68 -0.09 30.58
N GLU A 46 11.95 -0.46 30.60
CA GLU A 46 12.67 -0.91 31.79
C GLU A 46 13.35 0.24 32.57
N ASP A 47 13.23 1.48 32.10
CA ASP A 47 13.78 2.67 32.74
C ASP A 47 12.94 3.07 33.98
N ASP A 48 13.56 3.11 35.16
CA ASP A 48 12.89 3.43 36.42
C ASP A 48 12.34 4.87 36.48
N ASP A 49 12.88 5.79 35.65
CA ASP A 49 12.49 7.21 35.61
C ASP A 49 11.47 7.52 34.50
N LEU A 50 10.99 6.50 33.77
CA LEU A 50 10.07 6.64 32.63
C LEU A 50 8.93 5.63 32.68
N GLY A 51 7.70 6.12 32.90
CA GLY A 51 6.50 5.29 32.82
C GLY A 51 6.23 4.83 31.38
N PRO A 52 5.83 3.56 31.13
CA PRO A 52 5.48 3.11 29.78
C PRO A 52 4.36 3.92 29.11
N ASP A 53 3.43 4.46 29.89
CA ASP A 53 2.35 5.34 29.44
C ASP A 53 2.82 6.76 29.07
N GLU A 54 4.05 7.13 29.43
CA GLU A 54 4.69 8.40 29.06
C GLU A 54 5.48 8.30 27.73
N ILE A 55 5.48 7.12 27.10
CA ILE A 55 6.14 6.82 25.82
C ILE A 55 5.13 6.86 24.68
N LEU A 56 5.34 7.76 23.71
CA LEU A 56 4.55 7.83 22.48
C LEU A 56 5.39 7.35 21.29
N VAL A 57 4.89 6.34 20.56
CA VAL A 57 5.47 5.88 19.30
C VAL A 57 4.57 6.27 18.14
N LEU A 58 5.10 7.06 17.20
CA LEU A 58 4.43 7.47 15.98
C LEU A 58 5.04 6.80 14.74
N SER A 59 4.17 6.27 13.88
CA SER A 59 4.55 5.72 12.58
C SER A 59 3.57 6.13 11.47
N PHE A 60 4.00 6.02 10.21
CA PHE A 60 3.17 6.41 9.06
C PHE A 60 2.03 5.43 8.79
N SER A 61 2.24 4.13 9.03
CA SER A 61 1.29 3.08 8.62
C SER A 61 0.75 2.27 9.79
N ARG A 62 -0.50 1.81 9.67
CA ARG A 62 -1.10 0.86 10.62
C ARG A 62 -0.33 -0.46 10.69
N ALA A 63 0.27 -0.88 9.58
CA ALA A 63 1.10 -2.07 9.53
C ALA A 63 2.33 -1.94 10.44
N ALA A 64 3.03 -0.80 10.37
CA ALA A 64 4.18 -0.52 11.22
C ALA A 64 3.78 -0.39 12.70
N VAL A 65 2.68 0.30 13.01
CA VAL A 65 2.14 0.35 14.39
C VAL A 65 1.88 -1.05 14.95
N ARG A 66 1.26 -1.93 14.15
CA ARG A 66 0.99 -3.30 14.55
C ARG A 66 2.27 -4.10 14.73
N GLU A 67 3.19 -4.01 13.78
CA GLU A 67 4.49 -4.69 13.86
C GLU A 67 5.25 -4.29 15.13
N VAL A 68 5.25 -3.00 15.47
CA VAL A 68 5.84 -2.52 16.72
C VAL A 68 5.13 -3.13 17.92
N ARG A 69 3.79 -3.06 18.00
CA ARG A 69 3.02 -3.65 19.13
C ARG A 69 3.23 -5.16 19.28
N ASP A 70 3.24 -5.89 18.17
CA ASP A 70 3.41 -7.35 18.16
C ASP A 70 4.80 -7.71 18.67
N ARG A 71 5.85 -7.01 18.22
CA ARG A 71 7.23 -7.23 18.69
C ARG A 71 7.42 -6.79 20.14
N LEU A 72 6.76 -5.71 20.58
CA LEU A 72 6.79 -5.25 21.97
C LEU A 72 6.12 -6.23 22.94
N SER A 73 5.22 -7.10 22.48
CA SER A 73 4.56 -8.10 23.34
C SER A 73 5.54 -9.03 24.08
N ALA A 74 6.78 -9.16 23.58
CA ALA A 74 7.86 -9.89 24.24
C ALA A 74 8.31 -9.27 25.58
N TYR A 75 8.08 -7.97 25.79
CA TYR A 75 8.45 -7.23 27.02
C TYR A 75 7.34 -7.25 28.09
N GLY A 76 6.40 -8.21 27.99
CA GLY A 76 5.37 -8.44 29.00
C GLY A 76 4.25 -7.39 29.03
N ASN A 77 3.58 -7.27 30.18
CA ASN A 77 2.38 -6.43 30.29
C ASN A 77 2.68 -4.92 30.29
N ALA A 78 3.88 -4.50 30.68
CA ALA A 78 4.27 -3.08 30.68
C ALA A 78 4.20 -2.50 29.26
N ALA A 79 4.66 -3.26 28.26
CA ALA A 79 4.61 -2.89 26.84
C ALA A 79 3.20 -2.60 26.29
N GLN A 80 2.14 -3.09 26.95
CA GLN A 80 0.75 -2.81 26.53
C GLN A 80 0.33 -1.36 26.84
N HIS A 81 1.06 -0.68 27.72
CA HIS A 81 0.77 0.70 28.13
C HIS A 81 1.48 1.73 27.26
N VAL A 82 2.47 1.33 26.45
CA VAL A 82 3.12 2.20 25.47
C VAL A 82 2.11 2.64 24.41
N ASP A 83 1.99 3.96 24.20
CA ASP A 83 1.06 4.49 23.21
C ASP A 83 1.67 4.42 21.80
N VAL A 84 1.30 3.40 21.03
CA VAL A 84 1.78 3.23 19.64
C VAL A 84 0.66 3.58 18.67
N ARG A 85 0.83 4.64 17.87
CA ARG A 85 -0.21 5.17 16.95
C ARG A 85 0.33 5.58 15.59
N THR A 86 -0.59 5.72 14.63
CA THR A 86 -0.29 6.49 13.43
C THR A 86 -0.42 7.99 13.71
N PHE A 87 0.23 8.84 12.91
CA PHE A 87 0.07 10.29 13.00
C PHE A 87 -1.39 10.73 12.94
N ASP A 88 -2.18 10.17 12.02
CA ASP A 88 -3.59 10.51 11.87
C ASP A 88 -4.42 10.09 13.11
N SER A 89 -4.06 8.96 13.73
CA SER A 89 -4.73 8.44 14.93
C SER A 89 -4.40 9.28 16.16
N TYR A 90 -3.16 9.75 16.29
CA TYR A 90 -2.74 10.64 17.37
C TYR A 90 -3.35 12.04 17.21
N ALA A 91 -3.32 12.63 16.00
CA ALA A 91 -3.98 13.91 15.75
C ALA A 91 -5.48 13.86 16.08
N THR A 92 -6.16 12.75 15.72
CA THR A 92 -7.57 12.54 16.05
C THR A 92 -7.79 12.41 17.56
N LEU A 93 -6.91 11.73 18.29
CA LEU A 93 -6.97 11.64 19.75
C LEU A 93 -6.88 13.03 20.37
N LEU A 94 -5.85 13.81 20.02
CA LEU A 94 -5.65 15.15 20.57
C LEU A 94 -6.87 16.05 20.30
N LEU A 95 -7.41 16.01 19.09
CA LEU A 95 -8.62 16.75 18.74
C LEU A 95 -9.84 16.28 19.54
N SER A 96 -9.98 14.98 19.83
CA SER A 96 -11.08 14.48 20.64
C SER A 96 -11.02 14.93 22.10
N GLU A 97 -9.81 15.11 22.64
CA GLU A 97 -9.58 15.60 24.01
C GLU A 97 -9.78 17.11 24.11
N VAL A 98 -9.25 17.88 23.15
CA VAL A 98 -9.23 19.36 23.19
C VAL A 98 -10.51 19.96 22.61
N THR A 99 -11.09 19.33 21.58
CA THR A 99 -12.31 19.77 20.89
C THR A 99 -13.38 18.65 20.85
N PRO A 100 -14.08 18.39 21.97
CA PRO A 100 -15.05 17.29 22.06
C PRO A 100 -16.34 17.53 21.25
N ASP A 101 -16.52 18.73 20.70
CA ASP A 101 -17.69 19.11 19.88
C ASP A 101 -17.78 18.35 18.55
N GLY A 102 -16.71 17.64 18.16
CA GLY A 102 -16.66 16.80 16.97
C GLY A 102 -16.60 17.59 15.67
N SER A 103 -16.27 18.89 15.71
CA SER A 103 -16.14 19.75 14.53
C SER A 103 -15.18 19.19 13.46
N TRP A 104 -14.22 18.36 13.87
CA TRP A 104 -13.22 17.71 13.04
C TRP A 104 -13.66 16.36 12.43
N GLN A 105 -14.83 15.81 12.76
CA GLN A 105 -15.25 14.46 12.30
C GLN A 105 -15.38 14.36 10.77
N TYR A 106 -15.73 15.46 10.11
CA TYR A 106 -15.86 15.54 8.65
C TYR A 106 -14.58 16.01 7.95
N ALA A 107 -13.53 16.34 8.71
CA ALA A 107 -12.28 16.83 8.17
C ALA A 107 -11.44 15.68 7.58
N SER A 108 -10.75 15.98 6.49
CA SER A 108 -9.76 15.07 5.92
C SER A 108 -8.64 14.79 6.93
N TYR A 109 -7.87 13.72 6.70
CA TYR A 109 -6.74 13.39 7.57
C TYR A 109 -5.73 14.54 7.69
N ASP A 110 -5.35 15.16 6.57
CA ASP A 110 -4.42 16.29 6.57
C ASP A 110 -5.00 17.53 7.27
N GLN A 111 -6.32 17.76 7.16
CA GLN A 111 -6.97 18.85 7.89
C GLN A 111 -6.94 18.62 9.40
N ARG A 112 -7.19 17.38 9.85
CA ARG A 112 -7.07 17.00 11.26
C ARG A 112 -5.65 17.17 11.80
N ILE A 113 -4.65 16.76 11.03
CA ILE A 113 -3.24 16.95 11.40
C ILE A 113 -2.92 18.44 11.55
N ARG A 114 -3.31 19.27 10.56
CA ARG A 114 -3.08 20.73 10.64
C ARG A 114 -3.73 21.36 11.87
N GLU A 115 -4.97 20.99 12.18
CA GLU A 115 -5.68 21.56 13.32
C GLU A 115 -5.06 21.09 14.65
N ALA A 116 -4.68 19.81 14.76
CA ALA A 116 -3.94 19.30 15.91
C ALA A 116 -2.62 20.08 16.09
N THR A 117 -1.83 20.27 15.04
CA THR A 117 -0.60 21.07 15.07
C THR A 117 -0.87 22.50 15.56
N ARG A 118 -1.94 23.14 15.06
CA ARG A 118 -2.32 24.49 15.49
C ARG A 118 -2.65 24.54 16.99
N LEU A 119 -3.43 23.58 17.49
CA LEU A 119 -3.79 23.51 18.91
C LEU A 119 -2.58 23.30 19.80
N ILE A 120 -1.59 22.49 19.40
CA ILE A 120 -0.34 22.30 20.17
C ILE A 120 0.38 23.63 20.41
N HIS A 121 0.32 24.57 19.45
CA HIS A 121 0.94 25.89 19.60
C HIS A 121 0.05 26.88 20.34
N ASP A 122 -1.25 26.91 20.04
CA ASP A 122 -2.16 28.01 20.41
C ASP A 122 -3.02 27.71 21.64
N ASP A 123 -3.18 26.45 22.03
CA ASP A 123 -4.04 26.02 23.14
C ASP A 123 -3.22 25.47 24.32
N GLY A 124 -3.39 26.07 25.49
CA GLY A 124 -2.62 25.71 26.69
C GLY A 124 -2.91 24.30 27.21
N TYR A 125 -4.14 23.79 27.01
CA TYR A 125 -4.49 22.44 27.43
C TYR A 125 -3.87 21.40 26.49
N ALA A 126 -3.96 21.61 25.17
CA ALA A 126 -3.29 20.78 24.18
C ALA A 126 -1.77 20.75 24.38
N ALA A 127 -1.15 21.91 24.65
CA ALA A 127 0.28 22.00 24.94
C ALA A 127 0.66 21.21 26.21
N ASN A 128 -0.17 21.23 27.25
CA ASN A 128 0.07 20.45 28.47
C ASN A 128 -0.05 18.94 28.22
N LEU A 129 -1.04 18.48 27.45
CA LEU A 129 -1.17 17.06 27.07
C LEU A 129 0.08 16.56 26.32
N VAL A 130 0.64 17.39 25.43
CA VAL A 130 1.89 17.03 24.74
C VAL A 130 3.09 17.04 25.69
N ALA A 131 3.13 17.96 26.66
CA ALA A 131 4.23 18.06 27.61
C ALA A 131 4.31 16.85 28.57
N GLU A 132 3.20 16.13 28.78
CA GLU A 132 3.15 14.87 29.54
C GLU A 132 3.92 13.72 28.84
N ILE A 133 4.16 13.82 27.52
CA ILE A 133 5.00 12.87 26.82
C ILE A 133 6.45 13.07 27.25
N ARG A 134 7.01 12.05 27.92
CA ARG A 134 8.39 12.03 28.42
C ARG A 134 9.37 11.43 27.41
N HIS A 135 8.91 10.57 26.50
CA HIS A 135 9.72 10.14 25.37
C HIS A 135 8.89 9.98 24.08
N LEU A 136 9.30 10.69 23.02
CA LEU A 136 8.69 10.56 21.69
C LEU A 136 9.57 9.70 20.77
N VAL A 137 9.02 8.62 20.24
CA VAL A 137 9.66 7.79 19.22
C VAL A 137 8.97 7.99 17.88
N VAL A 138 9.74 8.25 16.83
CA VAL A 138 9.23 8.40 15.47
C VAL A 138 10.02 7.52 14.51
N ASP A 139 9.33 6.58 13.88
CA ASP A 139 9.87 5.71 12.85
C ASP A 139 9.65 6.27 11.44
N GLU A 140 10.49 5.86 10.49
CA GLU A 140 10.48 6.28 9.08
C GLU A 140 10.42 7.79 8.89
N VAL A 141 11.29 8.54 9.60
CA VAL A 141 11.35 10.02 9.56
C VAL A 141 11.44 10.58 8.13
N GLN A 142 12.03 9.83 7.20
CA GLN A 142 12.09 10.19 5.78
C GLN A 142 10.73 10.29 5.06
N ASP A 143 9.66 9.76 5.66
CA ASP A 143 8.30 9.81 5.12
C ASP A 143 7.49 11.00 5.66
N LEU A 144 8.12 11.81 6.51
CA LEU A 144 7.53 13.00 7.10
C LEU A 144 7.80 14.21 6.21
N VAL A 145 6.76 14.60 5.49
CA VAL A 145 6.72 15.81 4.66
C VAL A 145 5.44 16.60 4.94
N GLY A 146 5.44 17.90 4.64
CA GLY A 146 4.28 18.77 4.78
C GLY A 146 3.67 18.72 6.19
N VAL A 147 2.36 18.53 6.28
CA VAL A 147 1.59 18.59 7.55
C VAL A 147 2.11 17.63 8.63
N ARG A 148 2.64 16.46 8.24
CA ARG A 148 3.17 15.46 9.20
C ARG A 148 4.51 15.91 9.77
N ALA A 149 5.37 16.51 8.95
CA ALA A 149 6.62 17.12 9.43
C ALA A 149 6.32 18.28 10.39
N GLU A 150 5.34 19.13 10.08
CA GLU A 150 4.93 20.22 10.97
C GLU A 150 4.35 19.73 12.31
N LEU A 151 3.55 18.66 12.30
CA LEU A 151 3.10 18.02 13.55
C LEU A 151 4.29 17.55 14.40
N VAL A 152 5.28 16.88 13.80
CA VAL A 152 6.46 16.41 14.55
C VAL A 152 7.28 17.57 15.09
N LYS A 153 7.47 18.65 14.34
CA LYS A 153 8.14 19.86 14.85
C LYS A 153 7.41 20.42 16.08
N ALA A 154 6.09 20.55 16.01
CA ALA A 154 5.27 21.04 17.13
C ALA A 154 5.37 20.14 18.36
N LEU A 155 5.37 18.81 18.19
CA LEU A 155 5.58 17.86 19.28
C LEU A 155 6.96 18.03 19.91
N LEU A 156 8.02 18.00 19.10
CA LEU A 156 9.41 18.11 19.58
C LEU A 156 9.67 19.43 20.33
N GLU A 157 8.97 20.50 19.99
CA GLU A 157 9.07 21.79 20.69
C GLU A 157 8.35 21.81 22.04
N LYS A 158 7.41 20.91 22.29
CA LYS A 158 6.54 20.91 23.48
C LYS A 158 6.80 19.77 24.45
N ILE A 159 7.32 18.63 24.00
CA ILE A 159 7.64 17.51 24.89
C ILE A 159 8.67 17.92 25.96
N SER A 160 8.54 17.38 27.16
CA SER A 160 9.38 17.75 28.30
C SER A 160 10.61 16.86 28.48
N GLY A 161 10.67 15.71 27.80
CA GLY A 161 11.76 14.74 27.90
C GLY A 161 12.53 14.50 26.59
N GLY A 162 12.86 13.23 26.34
CA GLY A 162 13.70 12.78 25.23
C GLY A 162 12.91 12.48 23.96
N PHE A 163 13.64 12.20 22.88
CA PHE A 163 13.05 11.69 21.66
C PHE A 163 14.00 10.76 20.92
N THR A 164 13.44 9.84 20.13
CA THR A 164 14.17 8.98 19.20
C THR A 164 13.56 9.11 17.81
N LEU A 165 14.28 9.79 16.91
CA LEU A 165 13.90 9.91 15.51
C LEU A 165 14.75 8.94 14.68
N LEU A 166 14.11 8.01 13.98
CA LEU A 166 14.78 6.95 13.20
C LEU A 166 14.36 7.00 11.72
N GLY A 167 15.32 6.99 10.80
CA GLY A 167 14.99 6.92 9.38
C GLY A 167 16.18 6.86 8.42
N ASP A 168 15.87 6.72 7.13
CA ASP A 168 16.83 6.81 6.02
C ASP A 168 16.48 8.02 5.14
N PRO A 169 17.17 9.17 5.26
CA PRO A 169 16.85 10.37 4.47
C PRO A 169 16.95 10.13 2.95
N ALA A 170 17.72 9.14 2.50
CA ALA A 170 17.84 8.79 1.08
C ALA A 170 16.63 8.01 0.54
N GLN A 171 15.75 7.49 1.41
CA GLN A 171 14.54 6.75 1.01
C GLN A 171 13.27 7.60 0.99
N GLY A 172 13.33 8.90 1.23
CA GLY A 172 12.15 9.77 1.26
C GLY A 172 11.53 10.00 -0.11
N ILE A 173 10.51 9.22 -0.50
CA ILE A 173 9.87 9.27 -1.83
C ILE A 173 8.40 9.76 -1.79
N TYR A 174 7.96 10.38 -0.69
CA TYR A 174 6.62 10.99 -0.60
C TYR A 174 6.61 12.49 -0.86
N GLY A 175 7.76 13.07 -1.25
CA GLY A 175 7.89 14.50 -1.58
C GLY A 175 6.96 14.96 -2.70
N PHE A 176 6.58 14.07 -3.63
CA PHE A 176 5.63 14.38 -4.72
C PHE A 176 4.25 14.88 -4.26
N GLN A 177 3.89 14.70 -2.98
CA GLN A 177 2.63 15.17 -2.41
C GLN A 177 2.62 16.68 -2.09
N LEU A 178 3.78 17.33 -2.12
CA LEU A 178 3.94 18.74 -1.79
C LEU A 178 3.69 19.63 -3.01
N ASP A 179 3.05 20.77 -2.79
CA ASP A 179 2.77 21.74 -3.86
C ASP A 179 3.99 22.60 -4.20
N ASP A 180 4.80 23.00 -3.22
CA ASP A 180 5.99 23.85 -3.43
C ASP A 180 7.16 23.03 -4.02
N PRO A 181 7.64 23.36 -5.25
CA PRO A 181 8.80 22.70 -5.86
C PRO A 181 10.05 22.66 -4.97
N ARG A 182 10.31 23.69 -4.16
CA ARG A 182 11.48 23.73 -3.26
C ARG A 182 11.34 22.74 -2.12
N GLU A 183 10.13 22.54 -1.62
CA GLU A 183 9.86 21.53 -0.59
C GLU A 183 9.90 20.12 -1.19
N ARG A 184 9.44 19.92 -2.43
CA ARG A 184 9.61 18.64 -3.14
C ARG A 184 11.08 18.25 -3.30
N ILE A 185 11.92 19.22 -3.68
CA ILE A 185 13.38 19.02 -3.83
C ILE A 185 14.03 18.71 -2.48
N ARG A 186 13.65 19.37 -1.39
CA ARG A 186 14.25 19.10 -0.07
C ARG A 186 13.68 17.84 0.58
N GLY A 187 12.41 17.54 0.36
CA GLY A 187 11.71 16.41 0.97
C GLY A 187 11.87 16.39 2.49
N ALA A 188 12.05 15.18 3.03
CA ALA A 188 12.26 15.01 4.47
C ALA A 188 13.62 15.55 4.95
N ALA A 189 14.62 15.76 4.08
CA ALA A 189 15.92 16.28 4.50
C ALA A 189 15.82 17.67 5.18
N ALA A 190 14.77 18.45 4.87
CA ALA A 190 14.46 19.68 5.58
C ALA A 190 14.12 19.45 7.06
N LEU A 191 13.43 18.35 7.40
CA LEU A 191 13.13 18.00 8.78
C LEU A 191 14.39 17.58 9.54
N TYR A 192 15.26 16.76 8.94
CA TYR A 192 16.55 16.38 9.53
C TYR A 192 17.39 17.64 9.83
N SER A 193 17.56 18.52 8.85
CA SER A 193 18.29 19.79 8.98
C SER A 193 17.70 20.68 10.08
N TRP A 194 16.37 20.77 10.16
CA TRP A 194 15.69 21.51 11.22
C TRP A 194 15.95 20.93 12.60
N VAL A 195 15.88 19.60 12.78
CA VAL A 195 16.14 18.95 14.08
C VAL A 195 17.60 19.19 14.52
N SER A 196 18.57 18.93 13.63
CA SER A 196 19.99 19.16 13.92
C SER A 196 20.28 20.61 14.29
N THR A 197 19.62 21.57 13.63
CA THR A 197 19.78 23.00 13.95
C THR A 197 19.09 23.38 15.27
N ARG A 198 17.84 22.94 15.47
CA ARG A 198 16.99 23.34 16.60
C ARG A 198 17.47 22.81 17.94
N PHE A 199 18.10 21.63 17.92
CA PHE A 199 18.52 20.89 19.11
C PHE A 199 20.04 20.71 19.19
N ALA A 200 20.84 21.48 18.44
CA ALA A 200 22.28 21.32 18.29
C ALA A 200 23.08 21.12 19.60
N GLU A 201 22.66 21.74 20.71
CA GLU A 201 23.35 21.63 22.01
C GLU A 201 23.01 20.36 22.80
N SER A 202 21.93 19.66 22.42
CA SER A 202 21.36 18.53 23.18
C SER A 202 21.13 17.28 22.34
N LEU A 203 21.29 17.38 21.01
CA LEU A 203 21.04 16.30 20.07
C LEU A 203 22.25 15.38 20.00
N THR A 204 22.01 14.08 20.10
CA THR A 204 22.98 13.03 19.80
C THR A 204 22.61 12.40 18.46
N GLU A 205 23.47 12.59 17.46
CA GLU A 205 23.34 11.96 16.16
C GLU A 205 24.06 10.61 16.18
N LYS A 206 23.38 9.55 15.71
CA LYS A 206 23.95 8.20 15.59
C LYS A 206 23.67 7.64 14.20
N GLU A 207 24.49 6.68 13.77
CA GLU A 207 24.35 6.02 12.47
C GLU A 207 24.36 4.49 12.65
N LEU A 208 23.54 3.80 11.86
CA LEU A 208 23.61 2.35 11.69
C LEU A 208 24.26 2.04 10.33
N THR A 209 25.45 1.45 10.35
CA THR A 209 26.27 1.26 9.15
C THR A 209 26.25 -0.18 8.62
N GLU A 210 26.07 -1.16 9.48
CA GLU A 210 26.05 -2.58 9.08
C GLU A 210 24.76 -2.95 8.34
N ASN A 211 24.90 -3.57 7.17
CA ASN A 211 23.77 -3.99 6.34
C ASN A 211 23.52 -5.50 6.44
N PHE A 212 22.33 -5.87 6.91
CA PHE A 212 21.87 -7.25 7.09
C PHE A 212 20.97 -7.76 5.97
N ARG A 213 20.44 -6.85 5.12
CA ARG A 213 19.50 -7.20 4.04
C ARG A 213 20.23 -7.66 2.79
N ALA A 214 21.19 -6.86 2.33
CA ALA A 214 21.90 -7.07 1.09
C ALA A 214 23.04 -8.09 1.30
N ARG A 215 22.79 -9.34 0.88
CA ARG A 215 23.67 -10.50 1.07
C ARG A 215 24.79 -10.55 0.04
N GLN A 216 24.58 -9.96 -1.13
CA GLN A 216 25.53 -9.95 -2.24
C GLN A 216 26.10 -8.54 -2.52
N PRO A 217 27.36 -8.40 -2.97
CA PRO A 217 27.95 -7.10 -3.30
C PRO A 217 27.12 -6.27 -4.29
N GLU A 218 26.51 -6.91 -5.28
CA GLU A 218 25.71 -6.28 -6.33
C GLU A 218 24.44 -5.63 -5.76
N ALA A 219 23.89 -6.15 -4.65
CA ALA A 219 22.76 -5.56 -3.95
C ALA A 219 23.16 -4.37 -3.05
N ARG A 220 24.47 -4.11 -2.87
CA ARG A 220 25.01 -3.05 -2.02
C ARG A 220 25.44 -1.80 -2.80
N VAL A 221 25.53 -1.88 -4.13
CA VAL A 221 26.12 -0.80 -4.97
C VAL A 221 25.46 0.56 -4.74
N ALA A 222 24.13 0.60 -4.61
CA ALA A 222 23.39 1.86 -4.42
C ALA A 222 23.58 2.46 -3.03
N LEU A 223 23.86 1.66 -2.00
CA LEU A 223 23.95 2.11 -0.60
C LEU A 223 25.04 3.17 -0.42
N MET A 224 26.10 3.12 -1.22
CA MET A 224 27.21 4.07 -1.19
C MET A 224 26.78 5.51 -1.51
N MET A 225 25.67 5.70 -2.21
CA MET A 225 25.13 7.03 -2.55
C MET A 225 24.19 7.58 -1.48
N GLY A 226 23.75 6.76 -0.52
CA GLY A 226 22.76 7.13 0.51
C GLY A 226 23.15 8.38 1.31
N PRO A 227 24.37 8.44 1.89
CA PRO A 227 24.81 9.60 2.68
C PRO A 227 24.87 10.92 1.89
N GLU A 228 25.12 10.86 0.58
CA GLU A 228 25.10 12.05 -0.28
C GLU A 228 23.67 12.45 -0.65
N LEU A 229 22.84 11.46 -1.00
CA LEU A 229 21.45 11.63 -1.42
C LEU A 229 20.54 12.14 -0.29
N GLY A 230 20.83 11.78 0.95
CA GLY A 230 20.06 12.20 2.13
C GLY A 230 20.27 13.65 2.55
N ARG A 231 21.20 14.39 1.93
CA ARG A 231 21.50 15.79 2.30
C ARG A 231 20.44 16.75 1.77
N GLU A 232 20.16 17.83 2.50
CA GLU A 232 19.19 18.85 2.08
C GLU A 232 19.55 19.48 0.72
N HIS A 233 20.85 19.64 0.44
CA HIS A 233 21.38 20.27 -0.77
C HIS A 233 22.25 19.29 -1.58
N ALA A 234 21.70 18.13 -1.94
CA ALA A 234 22.38 17.13 -2.75
C ALA A 234 22.43 17.49 -4.25
N ASP A 235 23.49 17.07 -4.96
CA ASP A 235 23.55 17.13 -6.42
C ASP A 235 22.79 15.95 -7.02
N TYR A 236 21.46 16.09 -7.07
CA TYR A 236 20.56 15.02 -7.51
C TYR A 236 20.82 14.59 -8.96
N ALA A 237 21.26 15.50 -9.84
CA ALA A 237 21.61 15.17 -11.22
C ALA A 237 22.81 14.22 -11.29
N SER A 238 23.88 14.56 -10.57
CA SER A 238 25.08 13.71 -10.47
C SER A 238 24.78 12.36 -9.83
N ILE A 239 24.00 12.36 -8.73
CA ILE A 239 23.62 11.12 -8.04
C ILE A 239 22.76 10.24 -8.95
N GLN A 240 21.76 10.79 -9.63
CA GLN A 240 20.92 10.06 -10.58
C GLN A 240 21.76 9.39 -11.68
N ASN A 241 22.71 10.13 -12.27
CA ASN A 241 23.56 9.61 -13.33
C ASN A 241 24.44 8.44 -12.86
N ARG A 242 25.01 8.55 -11.65
CA ARG A 242 25.80 7.46 -11.05
C ARG A 242 24.94 6.24 -10.73
N LEU A 243 23.78 6.42 -10.09
CA LEU A 243 22.84 5.34 -9.82
C LEU A 243 22.41 4.62 -11.10
N ARG A 244 22.09 5.36 -12.17
CA ARG A 244 21.74 4.76 -13.46
C ARG A 244 22.92 4.03 -14.10
N THR A 245 24.13 4.56 -13.96
CA THR A 245 25.35 3.88 -14.44
C THR A 245 25.54 2.53 -13.75
N GLU A 246 25.40 2.48 -12.42
CA GLU A 246 25.45 1.23 -11.66
C GLU A 246 24.29 0.28 -12.02
N LEU A 247 23.08 0.80 -12.25
CA LEU A 247 21.97 -0.01 -12.73
C LEU A 247 22.29 -0.65 -14.09
N LEU A 248 22.83 0.10 -15.04
CA LEU A 248 23.17 -0.41 -16.37
C LEU A 248 24.36 -1.38 -16.36
N ALA A 249 25.20 -1.32 -15.33
CA ALA A 249 26.27 -2.29 -15.08
C ALA A 249 25.76 -3.60 -14.45
N SER A 250 24.56 -3.59 -13.84
CA SER A 250 23.90 -4.81 -13.33
C SER A 250 23.47 -5.75 -14.46
N MET A 251 23.01 -6.96 -14.11
CA MET A 251 22.65 -7.99 -15.08
C MET A 251 21.55 -7.50 -16.07
N PRO A 252 21.85 -7.38 -17.37
CA PRO A 252 20.88 -6.96 -18.38
C PRO A 252 20.01 -8.13 -18.82
N LEU A 253 18.69 -7.91 -18.86
CA LEU A 253 17.72 -8.86 -19.42
C LEU A 253 17.20 -8.44 -20.80
N GLY A 254 17.68 -7.31 -21.33
CA GLY A 254 17.23 -6.78 -22.61
C GLY A 254 15.87 -6.11 -22.52
N THR A 255 15.06 -6.25 -23.57
CA THR A 255 13.66 -5.81 -23.60
C THR A 255 12.77 -6.73 -22.78
N LEU A 256 11.56 -6.30 -22.44
CA LEU A 256 10.58 -7.15 -21.74
C LEU A 256 10.36 -8.49 -22.47
N SER A 257 10.26 -8.46 -23.81
CA SER A 257 10.08 -9.66 -24.64
C SER A 257 11.26 -10.61 -24.57
N GLU A 258 12.49 -10.09 -24.49
CA GLU A 258 13.71 -10.90 -24.34
C GLU A 258 13.80 -11.52 -22.94
N ALA A 259 13.23 -10.88 -21.92
CA ALA A 259 13.20 -11.37 -20.53
C ALA A 259 12.15 -12.47 -20.28
N VAL A 260 11.14 -12.63 -21.15
CA VAL A 260 10.00 -13.57 -20.95
C VAL A 260 10.42 -14.99 -20.56
N PRO A 261 11.42 -15.63 -21.19
CA PRO A 261 11.82 -16.98 -20.81
C PRO A 261 12.26 -17.08 -19.34
N LEU A 262 13.05 -16.10 -18.86
CA LEU A 262 13.46 -16.04 -17.46
C LEU A 262 12.25 -15.81 -16.53
N LEU A 263 11.36 -14.88 -16.90
CA LEU A 263 10.20 -14.50 -16.08
C LEU A 263 9.18 -15.63 -15.94
N THR A 264 9.10 -16.53 -16.92
CA THR A 264 8.19 -17.68 -16.92
C THR A 264 8.62 -18.75 -15.91
N ASP A 265 9.93 -18.97 -15.78
CA ASP A 265 10.52 -20.05 -14.99
C ASP A 265 11.14 -19.58 -13.67
N LEU A 266 10.67 -18.46 -13.12
CA LEU A 266 11.15 -17.93 -11.84
C LEU A 266 10.91 -18.93 -10.70
N THR A 267 11.97 -19.24 -9.96
CA THR A 267 11.93 -20.08 -8.75
C THR A 267 11.98 -19.25 -7.47
N THR A 268 12.55 -18.04 -7.56
CA THR A 268 12.70 -17.09 -6.46
C THR A 268 11.68 -15.96 -6.59
N PRO A 269 11.10 -15.45 -5.48
CA PRO A 269 10.24 -14.27 -5.52
C PRO A 269 10.97 -13.04 -6.06
N THR A 270 10.44 -12.48 -7.14
CA THR A 270 11.05 -11.38 -7.89
C THR A 270 10.07 -10.21 -8.05
N ALA A 271 10.55 -8.99 -7.81
CA ALA A 271 9.80 -7.78 -8.14
C ALA A 271 10.29 -7.15 -9.44
N LEU A 272 9.36 -6.80 -10.33
CA LEU A 272 9.61 -5.96 -11.49
C LEU A 272 9.11 -4.55 -11.17
N LEU A 273 10.03 -3.61 -11.04
CA LEU A 273 9.78 -2.26 -10.55
C LEU A 273 9.75 -1.24 -11.67
N CYS A 274 8.62 -0.58 -11.79
CA CYS A 274 8.35 0.49 -12.73
C CYS A 274 8.35 1.87 -12.05
N ARG A 275 8.59 2.93 -12.83
CA ARG A 275 8.54 4.30 -12.32
C ARG A 275 7.11 4.75 -12.05
N THR A 276 6.21 4.54 -13.00
CA THR A 276 4.80 4.98 -12.90
C THR A 276 3.82 3.81 -12.88
N ASN A 277 2.61 4.04 -12.34
CA ASN A 277 1.54 3.03 -12.39
C ASN A 277 1.15 2.74 -13.84
N GLY A 278 1.25 3.72 -14.74
CA GLY A 278 1.04 3.52 -16.17
C GLY A 278 2.01 2.51 -16.76
N ASP A 279 3.31 2.63 -16.46
CA ASP A 279 4.33 1.66 -16.91
C ASP A 279 4.06 0.26 -16.35
N ALA A 280 3.68 0.15 -15.07
CA ALA A 280 3.34 -1.12 -14.45
C ALA A 280 2.13 -1.79 -15.12
N LEU A 281 1.11 -1.01 -15.50
CA LEU A 281 -0.04 -1.48 -16.26
C LEU A 281 0.35 -1.97 -17.67
N LEU A 282 1.27 -1.26 -18.35
CA LEU A 282 1.78 -1.67 -19.66
C LEU A 282 2.59 -2.96 -19.57
N VAL A 283 3.51 -3.05 -18.62
CA VAL A 283 4.30 -4.28 -18.39
C VAL A 283 3.36 -5.44 -18.09
N SER A 284 2.40 -5.25 -17.19
CA SER A 284 1.41 -6.29 -16.85
C SER A 284 0.62 -6.75 -18.07
N ARG A 285 0.13 -5.83 -18.90
CA ARG A 285 -0.57 -6.16 -20.15
C ARG A 285 0.30 -6.99 -21.10
N GLU A 286 1.56 -6.62 -21.30
CA GLU A 286 2.45 -7.38 -22.19
C GLU A 286 2.81 -8.75 -21.62
N LEU A 287 2.99 -8.89 -20.31
CA LEU A 287 3.22 -10.19 -19.65
C LEU A 287 2.01 -11.12 -19.78
N HIS A 288 0.79 -10.60 -19.63
CA HIS A 288 -0.43 -11.40 -19.84
C HIS A 288 -0.55 -11.92 -21.27
N LYS A 289 -0.22 -11.10 -22.29
CA LYS A 289 -0.27 -11.52 -23.71
C LYS A 289 0.63 -12.72 -24.02
N VAL A 290 1.73 -12.88 -23.28
CA VAL A 290 2.67 -13.99 -23.45
C VAL A 290 2.51 -15.08 -22.40
N GLY A 291 1.47 -15.01 -21.55
CA GLY A 291 1.15 -16.03 -20.56
C GLY A 291 2.06 -16.08 -19.33
N VAL A 292 2.80 -15.00 -19.02
CA VAL A 292 3.62 -14.94 -17.80
C VAL A 292 2.73 -14.66 -16.60
N ALA A 293 2.63 -15.63 -15.69
CA ALA A 293 1.91 -15.47 -14.43
C ALA A 293 2.59 -14.42 -13.54
N HIS A 294 1.84 -13.40 -13.13
CA HIS A 294 2.34 -12.33 -12.29
C HIS A 294 1.19 -11.66 -11.53
N ARG A 295 1.54 -10.88 -10.51
CA ARG A 295 0.61 -10.06 -9.74
C ARG A 295 0.95 -8.59 -9.91
N LEU A 296 -0.05 -7.75 -10.17
CA LEU A 296 0.10 -6.30 -10.10
C LEU A 296 -0.06 -5.86 -8.63
N GLN A 297 0.95 -5.22 -8.05
CA GLN A 297 0.94 -4.81 -6.65
C GLN A 297 -0.15 -3.75 -6.42
N ARG A 298 -1.08 -4.06 -5.51
CA ARG A 298 -2.16 -3.14 -5.11
C ARG A 298 -1.65 -2.06 -4.16
N SER A 299 -2.43 -0.98 -4.04
CA SER A 299 -2.21 0.02 -3.00
C SER A 299 -2.33 -0.61 -1.61
N ALA A 300 -1.61 -0.09 -0.62
CA ALA A 300 -1.75 -0.51 0.78
C ALA A 300 -3.16 -0.25 1.34
N GLN A 301 -3.88 0.72 0.77
CA GLN A 301 -5.27 1.04 1.14
C GLN A 301 -6.27 0.04 0.56
N ASP A 302 -5.88 -0.73 -0.47
CA ASP A 302 -6.76 -1.67 -1.14
C ASP A 302 -6.77 -3.02 -0.40
N ARG A 303 -7.64 -3.09 0.61
CA ARG A 303 -7.75 -4.23 1.54
C ARG A 303 -8.75 -5.24 1.03
N VAL A 304 -8.30 -6.46 0.79
CA VAL A 304 -9.10 -7.53 0.20
C VAL A 304 -9.29 -8.64 1.21
N VAL A 305 -10.56 -8.99 1.48
CA VAL A 305 -10.89 -10.11 2.36
C VAL A 305 -10.90 -11.39 1.53
N PRO A 306 -10.16 -12.45 1.92
CA PRO A 306 -10.06 -13.68 1.15
C PRO A 306 -11.42 -14.34 0.88
N ALA A 307 -11.57 -14.99 -0.28
CA ALA A 307 -12.80 -15.69 -0.68
C ALA A 307 -13.29 -16.72 0.34
N TRP A 308 -12.37 -17.44 1.00
CA TRP A 308 -12.73 -18.46 1.99
C TRP A 308 -13.54 -17.90 3.17
N VAL A 309 -13.45 -16.59 3.47
CA VAL A 309 -14.25 -15.97 4.53
C VAL A 309 -15.73 -16.02 4.18
N ALA A 310 -16.13 -15.67 2.95
CA ALA A 310 -17.51 -15.79 2.49
C ALA A 310 -18.00 -17.25 2.51
N GLU A 311 -17.12 -18.21 2.24
CA GLU A 311 -17.49 -19.64 2.28
C GLU A 311 -17.84 -20.13 3.68
N ILE A 312 -17.20 -19.59 4.73
CA ILE A 312 -17.60 -19.84 6.12
C ILE A 312 -19.07 -19.42 6.32
N PHE A 313 -19.44 -18.22 5.86
CA PHE A 313 -20.83 -17.73 5.97
C PHE A 313 -21.81 -18.52 5.11
N ARG A 314 -21.38 -18.99 3.95
CA ARG A 314 -22.23 -19.71 2.99
C ARG A 314 -22.52 -21.14 3.44
N ARG A 315 -21.57 -21.79 4.12
CA ARG A 315 -21.62 -23.22 4.43
C ARG A 315 -21.96 -23.53 5.88
N LEU A 316 -21.70 -22.62 6.82
CA LEU A 316 -21.82 -22.88 8.24
C LEU A 316 -22.96 -22.08 8.88
N ASP A 317 -23.44 -22.59 10.02
CA ASP A 317 -24.39 -21.89 10.88
C ASP A 317 -23.79 -20.65 11.54
N SER A 318 -24.59 -19.86 12.26
CA SER A 318 -24.15 -18.58 12.86
C SER A 318 -23.07 -18.71 13.95
N ARG A 319 -22.83 -19.91 14.48
CA ARG A 319 -21.87 -20.19 15.55
C ARG A 319 -21.05 -21.47 15.32
N PRO A 320 -20.22 -21.53 14.27
CA PRO A 320 -19.44 -22.73 13.99
C PRO A 320 -18.34 -22.93 15.04
N SER A 321 -17.96 -24.19 15.25
CA SER A 321 -16.76 -24.54 15.99
C SER A 321 -15.50 -24.32 15.16
N GLN A 322 -14.33 -24.36 15.81
CA GLN A 322 -13.04 -24.32 15.08
C GLN A 322 -12.90 -25.47 14.09
N ALA A 323 -13.42 -26.65 14.41
CA ALA A 323 -13.38 -27.81 13.53
C ALA A 323 -14.24 -27.62 12.27
N ASP A 324 -15.43 -27.01 12.43
CA ASP A 324 -16.31 -26.71 11.29
C ASP A 324 -15.65 -25.70 10.33
N VAL A 325 -14.98 -24.68 10.90
CA VAL A 325 -14.23 -23.70 10.10
C VAL A 325 -13.03 -24.36 9.42
N ALA A 326 -12.26 -25.18 10.14
CA ALA A 326 -11.10 -25.89 9.58
C ALA A 326 -11.49 -26.72 8.34
N ALA A 327 -12.62 -27.43 8.38
CA ALA A 327 -13.11 -28.21 7.25
C ALA A 327 -13.36 -27.37 5.98
N VAL A 328 -13.79 -26.11 6.13
CA VAL A 328 -13.93 -25.19 4.99
C VAL A 328 -12.57 -24.71 4.50
N LEU A 329 -11.64 -24.42 5.41
CA LEU A 329 -10.32 -23.87 5.10
C LEU A 329 -9.39 -24.86 4.39
N ASP A 330 -9.55 -26.16 4.63
CA ASP A 330 -8.76 -27.22 3.99
C ASP A 330 -8.87 -27.17 2.46
N GLU A 331 -10.05 -26.81 1.92
CA GLU A 331 -10.27 -26.64 0.47
C GLU A 331 -9.47 -25.46 -0.13
N TYR A 332 -9.07 -24.51 0.71
CA TYR A 332 -8.32 -23.31 0.33
C TYR A 332 -6.83 -23.41 0.71
N GLY A 333 -6.39 -24.52 1.31
CA GLY A 333 -5.03 -24.69 1.80
C GLY A 333 -4.65 -23.71 2.91
N VAL A 334 -5.63 -23.24 3.70
CA VAL A 334 -5.41 -22.26 4.77
C VAL A 334 -5.28 -22.99 6.10
N VAL A 335 -4.19 -22.72 6.82
CA VAL A 335 -3.93 -23.33 8.13
C VAL A 335 -4.79 -22.65 9.19
N ILE A 336 -5.72 -23.40 9.79
CA ILE A 336 -6.68 -22.87 10.79
C ILE A 336 -5.99 -22.18 11.96
N ASP A 337 -4.85 -22.69 12.44
CA ASP A 337 -4.14 -22.12 13.59
C ASP A 337 -3.57 -20.72 13.31
N GLU A 338 -3.29 -20.39 12.04
CA GLU A 338 -2.80 -19.07 11.65
C GLU A 338 -3.93 -18.04 11.62
N VAL A 339 -5.15 -18.45 11.24
CA VAL A 339 -6.27 -17.53 10.98
C VAL A 339 -7.33 -17.52 12.08
N TRP A 340 -7.44 -18.57 12.87
CA TRP A 340 -8.42 -18.67 13.95
C TRP A 340 -8.28 -17.54 14.98
N PRO A 341 -7.06 -17.19 15.46
CA PRO A 341 -6.91 -16.04 16.35
C PRO A 341 -7.38 -14.74 15.70
N LEU A 342 -7.19 -14.56 14.39
CA LEU A 342 -7.63 -13.38 13.65
C LEU A 342 -9.16 -13.29 13.58
N LEU A 343 -9.83 -14.42 13.30
CA LEU A 343 -11.30 -14.50 13.32
C LEU A 343 -11.85 -14.22 14.72
N LYS A 344 -11.24 -14.80 15.76
CA LYS A 344 -11.62 -14.55 17.16
C LYS A 344 -11.41 -13.10 17.61
N ARG A 345 -10.49 -12.34 17.01
CA ARG A 345 -10.35 -10.89 17.32
C ARG A 345 -11.59 -10.08 16.94
N MET A 346 -12.35 -10.54 15.93
CA MET A 346 -13.61 -9.95 15.47
C MET A 346 -14.84 -10.50 16.20
N ASP A 347 -14.66 -11.50 17.07
CA ASP A 347 -15.71 -12.05 17.93
C ASP A 347 -15.83 -11.20 19.21
N GLY A 348 -17.06 -10.79 19.55
CA GLY A 348 -17.33 -10.02 20.77
C GLY A 348 -17.01 -10.78 22.05
N ASN A 349 -16.96 -12.11 22.01
CA ASN A 349 -16.52 -12.98 23.09
C ASN A 349 -15.35 -13.87 22.66
N ARG A 350 -14.14 -13.32 22.80
CA ARG A 350 -12.88 -14.01 22.45
C ARG A 350 -12.66 -15.34 23.17
N ARG A 351 -13.29 -15.56 24.32
CA ARG A 351 -13.14 -16.78 25.14
C ARG A 351 -14.12 -17.90 24.78
N SER A 352 -15.10 -17.63 23.91
CA SER A 352 -16.04 -18.67 23.46
C SER A 352 -15.33 -19.70 22.57
N THR A 353 -15.78 -20.95 22.64
CA THR A 353 -15.23 -22.07 21.86
C THR A 353 -15.64 -22.06 20.39
N GLY A 354 -16.76 -21.41 20.06
CA GLY A 354 -17.21 -21.17 18.69
C GLY A 354 -16.88 -19.77 18.20
N LEU A 355 -17.23 -19.48 16.96
CA LEU A 355 -17.07 -18.17 16.32
C LEU A 355 -18.43 -17.50 16.14
N ASN A 356 -18.67 -16.29 16.66
CA ASN A 356 -19.91 -15.58 16.36
C ASN A 356 -19.84 -14.90 14.98
N LEU A 357 -20.49 -15.49 13.97
CA LEU A 357 -20.44 -14.96 12.60
C LEU A 357 -21.14 -13.61 12.45
N ALA A 358 -22.12 -13.27 13.31
CA ALA A 358 -22.74 -11.95 13.28
C ALA A 358 -21.73 -10.85 13.67
N ASP A 359 -20.92 -11.09 14.70
CA ASP A 359 -19.88 -10.14 15.13
C ASP A 359 -18.79 -10.00 14.05
N VAL A 360 -18.39 -11.12 13.44
CA VAL A 360 -17.43 -11.12 12.32
C VAL A 360 -17.97 -10.30 11.15
N ARG A 361 -19.24 -10.53 10.76
CA ARG A 361 -19.90 -9.77 9.69
C ARG A 361 -19.89 -8.26 9.99
N ASP A 362 -20.23 -7.86 11.21
CA ASP A 362 -20.23 -6.45 11.61
C ASP A 362 -18.86 -5.80 11.49
N HIS A 363 -17.79 -6.54 11.79
CA HIS A 363 -16.42 -6.07 11.59
C HIS A 363 -16.06 -5.96 10.10
N LEU A 364 -16.44 -6.95 9.29
CA LEU A 364 -16.26 -6.93 7.83
C LEU A 364 -16.97 -5.72 7.21
N ALA A 365 -18.24 -5.47 7.57
CA ALA A 365 -19.04 -4.36 7.06
C ALA A 365 -18.45 -2.98 7.42
N LYS A 366 -17.80 -2.87 8.58
CA LYS A 366 -17.11 -1.64 9.04
C LYS A 366 -15.69 -1.50 8.46
N GLY A 367 -15.20 -2.50 7.72
CA GLY A 367 -13.79 -2.55 7.28
C GLY A 367 -12.80 -2.76 8.43
N ASN A 368 -13.28 -3.14 9.61
CA ASN A 368 -12.49 -3.37 10.83
C ASN A 368 -11.92 -4.79 10.86
N VAL A 369 -11.24 -5.16 9.77
CA VAL A 369 -10.66 -6.49 9.57
C VAL A 369 -9.21 -6.51 10.09
N PRO A 370 -8.67 -7.63 10.60
CA PRO A 370 -7.24 -7.76 10.85
C PRO A 370 -6.41 -7.62 9.55
N ASP A 371 -5.32 -6.86 9.57
CA ASP A 371 -4.51 -6.60 8.36
C ASP A 371 -3.84 -7.87 7.81
N GLU A 372 -3.50 -8.82 8.68
CA GLU A 372 -2.92 -10.13 8.34
C GLU A 372 -3.89 -10.95 7.49
N LEU A 373 -5.20 -10.83 7.77
CA LEU A 373 -6.24 -11.48 6.99
C LEU A 373 -6.33 -10.88 5.57
N THR A 374 -6.04 -9.58 5.44
CA THR A 374 -6.08 -8.84 4.18
C THR A 374 -4.72 -8.76 3.48
N ARG A 375 -3.70 -9.46 4.00
CA ARG A 375 -2.34 -9.43 3.46
C ARG A 375 -2.35 -10.02 2.05
N GLN A 376 -1.68 -9.33 1.13
CA GLN A 376 -1.64 -9.77 -0.26
C GLN A 376 -0.85 -11.09 -0.36
N PRO A 377 -1.35 -12.11 -1.06
CA PRO A 377 -0.65 -13.38 -1.21
C PRO A 377 0.67 -13.19 -1.95
N MET A 378 1.64 -14.05 -1.63
CA MET A 378 2.93 -14.06 -2.33
C MET A 378 2.72 -14.48 -3.79
N SER A 379 3.45 -13.83 -4.70
CA SER A 379 3.54 -14.20 -6.11
C SER A 379 5.01 -14.35 -6.46
N ARG A 380 5.33 -15.28 -7.36
CA ARG A 380 6.70 -15.44 -7.88
C ARG A 380 7.18 -14.19 -8.61
N LEU A 381 6.28 -13.55 -9.36
CA LEU A 381 6.53 -12.26 -10.00
C LEU A 381 5.52 -11.23 -9.52
N VAL A 382 6.04 -10.12 -8.99
CA VAL A 382 5.25 -8.95 -8.61
C VAL A 382 5.64 -7.77 -9.49
N VAL A 383 4.70 -7.27 -10.29
CA VAL A 383 4.87 -6.03 -11.04
C VAL A 383 4.37 -4.88 -10.18
N SER A 384 5.18 -3.85 -9.97
CA SER A 384 4.82 -2.76 -9.07
C SER A 384 5.48 -1.46 -9.48
N THR A 385 4.95 -0.34 -8.97
CA THR A 385 5.77 0.86 -8.86
C THR A 385 6.74 0.78 -7.69
N ILE A 386 7.83 1.53 -7.81
CA ILE A 386 8.85 1.65 -6.77
C ILE A 386 8.24 2.20 -5.46
N HIS A 387 7.29 3.14 -5.57
CA HIS A 387 6.56 3.69 -4.42
C HIS A 387 5.75 2.62 -3.66
N ARG A 388 5.10 1.70 -4.38
CA ARG A 388 4.23 0.67 -3.77
C ARG A 388 5.00 -0.48 -3.12
N VAL A 389 6.27 -0.67 -3.46
CA VAL A 389 7.13 -1.70 -2.83
C VAL A 389 7.98 -1.16 -1.68
N LYS A 390 7.88 0.13 -1.35
CA LYS A 390 8.57 0.65 -0.18
C LYS A 390 8.08 -0.09 1.07
N GLY A 391 9.02 -0.55 1.90
CA GLY A 391 8.74 -1.43 3.05
C GLY A 391 8.58 -2.91 2.72
N LEU A 392 8.54 -3.31 1.44
CA LEU A 392 8.58 -4.71 1.03
C LEU A 392 10.02 -5.13 0.69
N GLU A 393 10.27 -6.43 0.83
CA GLU A 393 11.57 -7.05 0.57
C GLU A 393 11.42 -8.16 -0.47
N PHE A 394 12.42 -8.26 -1.35
CA PHE A 394 12.47 -9.27 -2.40
C PHE A 394 13.88 -9.84 -2.46
N ASP A 395 14.00 -11.13 -2.76
CA ASP A 395 15.31 -11.74 -2.98
C ASP A 395 15.90 -11.21 -4.30
N GLN A 396 15.05 -10.99 -5.31
CA GLN A 396 15.45 -10.47 -6.61
C GLN A 396 14.61 -9.27 -7.04
N VAL A 397 15.26 -8.30 -7.68
CA VAL A 397 14.60 -7.10 -8.21
C VAL A 397 15.05 -6.85 -9.65
N ILE A 398 14.08 -6.67 -10.54
CA ILE A 398 14.25 -6.21 -11.91
C ILE A 398 13.78 -4.77 -11.97
N VAL A 399 14.65 -3.82 -12.27
CA VAL A 399 14.27 -2.42 -12.47
C VAL A 399 14.06 -2.15 -13.96
N VAL A 400 12.94 -1.54 -14.30
CA VAL A 400 12.77 -0.95 -15.64
C VAL A 400 13.66 0.29 -15.71
N ASP A 401 14.63 0.32 -16.62
CA ASP A 401 15.46 1.51 -16.83
C ASP A 401 14.55 2.73 -17.05
N PRO A 402 14.62 3.77 -16.20
CA PRO A 402 13.80 4.97 -16.35
C PRO A 402 14.16 5.78 -17.60
N GLY A 403 15.27 5.45 -18.28
CA GLY A 403 15.82 6.21 -19.38
C GLY A 403 16.67 7.39 -18.90
N GLU A 404 17.10 8.23 -19.83
CA GLU A 404 17.75 9.50 -19.50
C GLU A 404 16.77 10.45 -18.81
N ALA A 405 17.25 11.26 -17.87
CA ALA A 405 16.44 12.28 -17.22
C ALA A 405 15.82 13.21 -18.27
N ALA A 406 14.53 13.55 -18.15
CA ALA A 406 13.89 14.48 -19.06
C ALA A 406 14.27 15.93 -18.71
N GLY A 407 15.51 16.31 -19.00
CA GLY A 407 15.99 17.70 -18.93
C GLY A 407 16.51 18.16 -17.56
N ASP A 408 16.68 19.48 -17.45
CA ASP A 408 17.30 20.17 -16.31
C ASP A 408 16.31 20.49 -15.17
N ASP A 409 15.18 19.78 -15.05
CA ASP A 409 14.21 19.99 -13.97
C ASP A 409 14.75 19.42 -12.64
N PRO A 410 15.11 20.27 -11.65
CA PRO A 410 15.69 19.79 -10.40
C PRO A 410 14.71 18.96 -9.56
N VAL A 411 13.40 19.20 -9.70
CA VAL A 411 12.38 18.41 -9.00
C VAL A 411 12.38 16.98 -9.54
N GLU A 412 12.40 16.85 -10.87
CA GLU A 412 12.42 15.53 -11.51
C GLU A 412 13.72 14.79 -11.19
N GLN A 413 14.86 15.47 -11.20
CA GLN A 413 16.16 14.90 -10.84
C GLN A 413 16.17 14.37 -9.40
N ALA A 414 15.64 15.13 -8.44
CA ALA A 414 15.53 14.70 -7.05
C ALA A 414 14.64 13.47 -6.89
N GLU A 415 13.45 13.48 -7.49
CA GLU A 415 12.52 12.35 -7.45
C GLU A 415 13.12 11.11 -8.12
N ASN A 416 13.84 11.27 -9.23
CA ASN A 416 14.51 10.16 -9.94
C ASN A 416 15.63 9.55 -9.12
N ALA A 417 16.51 10.37 -8.54
CA ALA A 417 17.61 9.89 -7.71
C ALA A 417 17.08 9.06 -6.52
N ARG A 418 16.09 9.58 -5.78
CA ARG A 418 15.50 8.89 -4.63
C ARG A 418 14.76 7.62 -5.02
N THR A 419 13.95 7.69 -6.07
CA THR A 419 13.18 6.53 -6.54
C THR A 419 14.12 5.43 -7.03
N LEU A 420 15.15 5.77 -7.80
CA LEU A 420 16.12 4.79 -8.29
C LEU A 420 16.95 4.17 -7.15
N TYR A 421 17.39 4.98 -6.18
CA TYR A 421 18.05 4.48 -4.96
C TYR A 421 17.15 3.51 -4.19
N VAL A 422 15.87 3.84 -3.98
CA VAL A 422 14.92 2.94 -3.30
C VAL A 422 14.80 1.62 -4.06
N ALA A 423 14.66 1.65 -5.39
CA ALA A 423 14.54 0.45 -6.22
C ALA A 423 15.78 -0.45 -6.11
N MET A 424 16.97 0.14 -6.20
CA MET A 424 18.25 -0.60 -6.18
C MET A 424 18.65 -1.10 -4.79
N THR A 425 18.00 -0.62 -3.72
CA THR A 425 18.20 -1.07 -2.33
C THR A 425 17.09 -2.01 -1.83
N ARG A 426 16.18 -2.44 -2.72
CA ARG A 426 15.18 -3.48 -2.43
C ARG A 426 15.69 -4.93 -2.51
N PRO A 427 16.59 -5.34 -3.42
CA PRO A 427 16.98 -6.74 -3.53
C PRO A 427 17.82 -7.18 -2.34
N ARG A 428 17.63 -8.43 -1.90
CA ARG A 428 18.56 -9.10 -0.96
C ARG A 428 19.74 -9.74 -1.69
N ASP A 429 19.51 -10.31 -2.87
CA ASP A 429 20.52 -11.08 -3.61
C ASP A 429 20.86 -10.48 -4.96
N LEU A 430 19.87 -10.25 -5.82
CA LEU A 430 20.12 -9.99 -7.23
C LEU A 430 19.38 -8.75 -7.75
N LEU A 431 20.17 -7.82 -8.30
CA LEU A 431 19.70 -6.68 -9.07
C LEU A 431 19.86 -6.96 -10.57
N MET A 432 18.75 -6.82 -11.30
CA MET A 432 18.67 -6.96 -12.75
C MET A 432 18.00 -5.72 -13.34
N HIS A 433 18.13 -5.54 -14.65
CA HIS A 433 17.40 -4.49 -15.35
C HIS A 433 16.85 -4.93 -16.71
N ILE A 434 15.76 -4.30 -17.11
CA ILE A 434 15.26 -4.33 -18.50
C ILE A 434 15.34 -2.93 -19.09
N LYS A 435 15.40 -2.86 -20.43
CA LYS A 435 15.29 -1.63 -21.21
C LYS A 435 13.97 -0.91 -20.89
N PRO A 436 13.89 0.42 -21.14
CA PRO A 436 12.66 1.16 -20.93
C PRO A 436 11.47 0.51 -21.66
N VAL A 437 10.29 0.58 -21.06
CA VAL A 437 9.05 0.08 -21.69
C VAL A 437 8.87 0.79 -23.03
N ALA A 438 8.64 0.01 -24.09
CA ALA A 438 8.49 0.56 -25.43
C ALA A 438 7.35 1.59 -25.45
N LYS A 439 7.62 2.78 -26.02
CA LYS A 439 6.59 3.80 -26.19
C LYS A 439 5.45 3.25 -27.04
N LEU A 440 4.22 3.54 -26.62
CA LEU A 440 3.04 3.16 -27.37
C LEU A 440 3.04 3.82 -28.76
N LYS A 441 2.58 3.08 -29.78
CA LYS A 441 2.51 3.58 -31.16
C LYS A 441 1.23 4.42 -31.33
N ASN A 442 1.37 5.71 -31.61
CA ASN A 442 0.27 6.66 -31.83
C ASN A 442 -0.65 6.90 -30.62
N THR A 443 -0.36 6.32 -29.46
CA THR A 443 -1.09 6.53 -28.22
C THR A 443 -0.14 6.90 -27.08
N TYR A 444 -0.68 7.38 -25.98
CA TYR A 444 0.05 7.67 -24.75
C TYR A 444 -0.85 7.42 -23.54
N LEU A 445 -0.24 7.12 -22.41
CA LEU A 445 -0.97 7.01 -21.16
C LEU A 445 -1.13 8.37 -20.51
N LYS A 446 -2.35 8.66 -20.07
CA LYS A 446 -2.71 9.86 -19.33
C LYS A 446 -3.45 9.50 -18.06
N LYS A 447 -3.10 10.15 -16.95
CA LYS A 447 -3.84 10.08 -15.71
C LYS A 447 -4.95 11.14 -15.68
N PHE A 448 -6.16 10.75 -15.30
CA PHE A 448 -7.35 11.60 -15.22
C PHE A 448 -7.64 12.01 -13.76
N PRO A 449 -8.48 13.04 -13.52
CA PRO A 449 -8.86 13.47 -12.17
C PRO A 449 -9.39 12.39 -11.21
N SER A 450 -10.03 11.32 -11.69
CA SER A 450 -10.33 10.11 -10.88
C SER A 450 -9.10 9.28 -10.48
N GLU A 451 -7.90 9.83 -10.71
CA GLU A 451 -6.60 9.19 -10.55
C GLU A 451 -6.39 7.97 -11.46
N ARG A 452 -7.31 7.74 -12.42
CA ARG A 452 -7.33 6.59 -13.33
C ARG A 452 -6.46 6.84 -14.56
N TRP A 453 -5.71 5.82 -14.97
CA TRP A 453 -4.95 5.86 -16.22
C TRP A 453 -5.84 5.51 -17.41
N ALA A 454 -5.60 6.15 -18.56
CA ALA A 454 -6.23 5.79 -19.81
C ALA A 454 -5.30 5.96 -21.01
N GLU A 455 -5.52 5.12 -22.02
CA GLU A 455 -4.77 5.14 -23.28
C GLU A 455 -5.44 6.10 -24.27
N CYS A 456 -4.78 7.26 -24.48
CA CYS A 456 -5.25 8.35 -25.34
C CYS A 456 -4.52 8.32 -26.67
N GLY A 457 -5.19 8.67 -27.77
CA GLY A 457 -4.53 8.85 -29.06
C GLY A 457 -3.76 10.16 -29.17
N PHE A 458 -2.76 10.19 -30.05
CA PHE A 458 -1.98 11.38 -30.40
C PHE A 458 -2.22 11.78 -31.87
N GLY A 459 -1.91 13.04 -32.20
CA GLY A 459 -1.99 13.56 -33.58
C GLY A 459 -3.38 13.43 -34.18
N ARG A 460 -3.52 12.68 -35.28
CA ARG A 460 -4.82 12.42 -35.93
C ARG A 460 -5.83 11.67 -35.04
N PHE A 461 -5.36 11.01 -33.98
CA PHE A 461 -6.20 10.25 -33.04
C PHE A 461 -6.42 10.99 -31.71
N LYS A 462 -6.15 12.30 -31.62
CA LYS A 462 -6.22 13.08 -30.36
C LYS A 462 -7.58 13.00 -29.64
N ASN A 463 -8.65 12.78 -30.40
CA ASN A 463 -10.02 12.65 -29.88
C ASN A 463 -10.42 11.19 -29.63
N SER A 464 -9.54 10.22 -29.88
CA SER A 464 -9.85 8.80 -29.68
C SER A 464 -9.34 8.32 -28.32
N ARG A 465 -10.02 7.32 -27.77
CA ARG A 465 -9.61 6.58 -26.56
C ARG A 465 -9.55 5.10 -26.87
N PHE A 466 -8.52 4.45 -26.34
CA PHE A 466 -8.19 3.07 -26.64
C PHE A 466 -8.37 2.15 -25.44
N GLY A 467 -8.48 2.70 -24.24
CA GLY A 467 -8.66 1.91 -23.03
C GLY A 467 -8.57 2.73 -21.76
N MET A 468 -8.84 2.09 -20.63
CA MET A 468 -8.68 2.65 -19.30
C MET A 468 -8.22 1.60 -18.30
N GLU A 469 -7.58 2.03 -17.21
CA GLU A 469 -7.28 1.19 -16.07
C GLU A 469 -8.58 0.65 -15.46
N LEU A 470 -8.61 -0.62 -15.08
CA LEU A 470 -9.66 -1.28 -14.31
C LEU A 470 -9.14 -1.53 -12.89
N ARG A 471 -10.04 -1.41 -11.91
CA ARG A 471 -9.77 -1.55 -10.48
C ARG A 471 -10.79 -2.47 -9.83
N GLY A 472 -10.48 -3.02 -8.66
CA GLY A 472 -11.37 -3.98 -8.00
C GLY A 472 -12.73 -3.39 -7.60
N GLU A 473 -12.80 -2.09 -7.25
CA GLU A 473 -14.05 -1.39 -6.98
C GLU A 473 -14.94 -1.16 -8.22
N ASP A 474 -14.43 -1.47 -9.42
CA ASP A 474 -15.21 -1.37 -10.65
C ASP A 474 -16.27 -2.46 -10.78
N VAL A 475 -16.20 -3.53 -9.99
CA VAL A 475 -17.27 -4.55 -9.92
C VAL A 475 -18.18 -4.24 -8.75
N LEU A 476 -19.50 -4.32 -8.97
CA LEU A 476 -20.52 -4.07 -7.96
C LEU A 476 -20.35 -5.02 -6.76
N ALA A 477 -20.39 -4.47 -5.53
CA ALA A 477 -20.32 -5.25 -4.29
C ALA A 477 -21.64 -5.30 -3.53
N GLU A 478 -22.52 -4.34 -3.78
CA GLU A 478 -23.72 -4.06 -3.01
C GLU A 478 -24.82 -5.12 -3.19
N ASP A 479 -24.82 -5.77 -4.35
CA ASP A 479 -25.70 -6.89 -4.70
C ASP A 479 -24.87 -8.07 -5.21
N PRO A 480 -25.31 -9.32 -4.95
CA PRO A 480 -24.60 -10.50 -5.42
C PRO A 480 -24.68 -10.62 -6.95
N ALA A 481 -23.63 -11.17 -7.55
CA ALA A 481 -23.61 -11.43 -8.99
C ALA A 481 -24.78 -12.35 -9.40
N GLY A 482 -25.50 -11.98 -10.46
CA GLY A 482 -26.73 -12.63 -10.91
C GLY A 482 -28.02 -12.00 -10.37
N ALA A 483 -27.95 -11.14 -9.36
CA ALA A 483 -29.13 -10.40 -8.86
C ALA A 483 -29.50 -9.20 -9.72
N VAL A 484 -28.50 -8.53 -10.31
CA VAL A 484 -28.69 -7.27 -11.04
C VAL A 484 -28.01 -7.33 -12.41
N GLY A 485 -28.76 -6.88 -13.42
CA GLY A 485 -28.29 -6.57 -14.77
C GLY A 485 -28.00 -7.75 -15.70
N PHE A 486 -27.99 -8.99 -15.21
CA PHE A 486 -28.12 -10.19 -16.03
C PHE A 486 -28.88 -11.29 -15.29
N THR A 487 -29.57 -12.16 -16.04
CA THR A 487 -30.36 -13.25 -15.46
C THR A 487 -29.47 -14.45 -15.18
N ALA A 488 -29.21 -14.73 -13.91
CA ALA A 488 -28.58 -15.98 -13.45
C ALA A 488 -29.07 -16.30 -12.04
N ASP A 489 -28.91 -17.54 -11.59
CA ASP A 489 -29.09 -17.89 -10.18
C ASP A 489 -27.84 -17.48 -9.39
N PRO A 490 -27.93 -16.54 -8.44
CA PRO A 490 -26.79 -16.09 -7.67
C PRO A 490 -26.06 -17.23 -6.96
N SER A 491 -26.78 -18.26 -6.47
CA SER A 491 -26.14 -19.41 -5.81
C SER A 491 -25.20 -20.17 -6.75
N HIS A 492 -25.60 -20.34 -8.01
CA HIS A 492 -24.76 -20.95 -9.04
C HIS A 492 -23.56 -20.06 -9.40
N VAL A 493 -23.75 -18.75 -9.49
CA VAL A 493 -22.65 -17.81 -9.78
C VAL A 493 -21.63 -17.82 -8.64
N GLN A 494 -22.07 -17.86 -7.39
CA GLN A 494 -21.20 -17.96 -6.21
C GLN A 494 -20.38 -19.26 -6.22
N ALA A 495 -21.00 -20.41 -6.54
CA ALA A 495 -20.27 -21.66 -6.69
C ALA A 495 -19.25 -21.62 -7.84
N TYR A 496 -19.59 -20.97 -8.96
CA TYR A 496 -18.66 -20.78 -10.08
C TYR A 496 -17.47 -19.89 -9.70
N LEU A 497 -17.72 -18.76 -9.04
CA LEU A 497 -16.69 -17.86 -8.53
C LEU A 497 -15.72 -18.61 -7.61
N ALA A 498 -16.24 -19.42 -6.68
CA ALA A 498 -15.42 -20.18 -5.74
C ALA A 498 -14.54 -21.26 -6.40
N ALA A 499 -15.04 -21.91 -7.46
CA ALA A 499 -14.43 -23.13 -8.00
C ALA A 499 -13.70 -22.94 -9.34
N LYS A 500 -14.00 -21.88 -10.10
CA LYS A 500 -13.58 -21.74 -11.50
C LYS A 500 -12.87 -20.44 -11.82
N VAL A 501 -12.94 -19.43 -10.96
CA VAL A 501 -12.34 -18.11 -11.21
C VAL A 501 -11.05 -17.97 -10.42
N LEU A 502 -9.93 -17.92 -11.13
CA LEU A 502 -8.59 -17.88 -10.56
C LEU A 502 -7.89 -16.55 -10.86
N PRO A 503 -6.95 -16.12 -9.99
CA PRO A 503 -6.08 -14.99 -10.28
C PRO A 503 -5.35 -15.17 -11.62
N GLY A 504 -5.37 -14.12 -12.45
CA GLY A 504 -4.76 -14.10 -13.78
C GLY A 504 -5.68 -14.54 -14.92
N ASP A 505 -6.86 -15.08 -14.63
CA ASP A 505 -7.85 -15.43 -15.66
C ASP A 505 -8.29 -14.20 -16.46
N THR A 506 -8.48 -14.37 -17.78
CA THR A 506 -8.95 -13.29 -18.66
C THR A 506 -10.47 -13.12 -18.55
N VAL A 507 -10.91 -11.88 -18.41
CA VAL A 507 -12.33 -11.51 -18.44
C VAL A 507 -12.59 -10.43 -19.48
N SER A 508 -13.81 -10.40 -19.99
CA SER A 508 -14.29 -9.32 -20.87
C SER A 508 -15.43 -8.59 -20.20
N LEU A 509 -15.50 -7.27 -20.41
CA LEU A 509 -16.63 -6.46 -19.99
C LEU A 509 -17.49 -6.21 -21.23
N ILE A 510 -18.74 -6.68 -21.20
CA ILE A 510 -19.68 -6.58 -22.32
C ILE A 510 -20.74 -5.53 -21.97
N GLU A 511 -21.02 -4.61 -22.89
CA GLU A 511 -22.04 -3.58 -22.69
C GLU A 511 -23.38 -4.20 -22.30
N GLY A 512 -23.91 -3.78 -21.15
CA GLY A 512 -25.21 -4.22 -20.63
C GLY A 512 -26.36 -3.33 -21.11
N PHE A 513 -27.49 -3.40 -20.39
CA PHE A 513 -28.70 -2.66 -20.75
C PHE A 513 -28.56 -1.15 -20.52
N ALA A 514 -29.16 -0.35 -21.40
CA ALA A 514 -29.15 1.10 -21.30
C ALA A 514 -29.87 1.59 -20.03
N THR A 515 -29.19 2.44 -19.24
CA THR A 515 -29.67 2.99 -17.95
C THR A 515 -30.39 4.34 -18.07
N GLY A 516 -30.47 4.90 -19.27
CA GLY A 516 -31.15 6.16 -19.57
C GLY A 516 -30.31 7.09 -20.46
N PRO A 517 -30.87 8.21 -20.96
CA PRO A 517 -30.16 9.10 -21.87
C PRO A 517 -28.86 9.67 -21.25
N GLY A 518 -27.73 9.43 -21.92
CA GLY A 518 -26.42 9.98 -21.52
C GLY A 518 -25.78 9.37 -20.27
N GLN A 519 -26.39 8.31 -19.70
CA GLN A 519 -25.77 7.52 -18.65
C GLN A 519 -24.93 6.39 -19.25
N PRO A 520 -23.72 6.14 -18.73
CA PRO A 520 -22.94 4.96 -19.08
C PRO A 520 -23.74 3.69 -18.75
N PRO A 521 -23.84 2.73 -19.68
CA PRO A 521 -24.40 1.43 -19.37
C PRO A 521 -23.48 0.71 -18.37
N PRO A 522 -24.03 -0.12 -17.49
CA PRO A 522 -23.23 -1.09 -16.76
C PRO A 522 -22.69 -2.12 -17.76
N TYR A 523 -21.52 -2.68 -17.48
CA TYR A 523 -20.95 -3.77 -18.25
C TYR A 523 -21.03 -5.06 -17.46
N ILE A 524 -21.39 -6.14 -18.14
CA ILE A 524 -21.39 -7.49 -17.59
C ILE A 524 -19.95 -8.02 -17.64
N VAL A 525 -19.45 -8.53 -16.52
CA VAL A 525 -18.14 -9.19 -16.43
C VAL A 525 -18.32 -10.65 -16.83
N GLU A 526 -17.72 -11.04 -17.96
CA GLU A 526 -17.78 -12.39 -18.51
C GLU A 526 -16.45 -13.13 -18.34
N HIS A 527 -16.51 -14.34 -17.81
CA HIS A 527 -15.41 -15.27 -17.65
C HIS A 527 -15.72 -16.60 -18.37
N HIS A 528 -15.01 -16.90 -19.45
CA HIS A 528 -15.21 -18.09 -20.28
C HIS A 528 -16.70 -18.33 -20.68
N GLY A 529 -17.39 -17.26 -21.10
CA GLY A 529 -18.81 -17.30 -21.48
C GLY A 529 -19.79 -17.34 -20.30
N THR A 530 -19.31 -17.32 -19.06
CA THR A 530 -20.15 -17.25 -17.86
C THR A 530 -20.14 -15.82 -17.32
N HIS A 531 -21.32 -15.26 -17.08
CA HIS A 531 -21.45 -13.95 -16.43
C HIS A 531 -21.20 -14.07 -14.93
N ILE A 532 -20.21 -13.33 -14.42
CA ILE A 532 -19.73 -13.45 -13.03
C ILE A 532 -19.84 -12.15 -12.22
N GLY A 533 -20.32 -11.06 -12.83
CA GLY A 533 -20.47 -9.79 -12.15
C GLY A 533 -20.97 -8.70 -13.09
N ILE A 534 -21.19 -7.52 -12.52
CA ILE A 534 -21.57 -6.31 -13.25
C ILE A 534 -20.77 -5.13 -12.73
N THR A 535 -20.48 -4.16 -13.58
CA THR A 535 -19.69 -2.99 -13.16
C THR A 535 -20.47 -2.04 -12.25
N SER A 536 -19.77 -1.41 -11.32
CA SER A 536 -20.30 -0.45 -10.36
C SER A 536 -20.54 0.95 -10.97
N LYS A 537 -21.14 1.85 -10.20
CA LYS A 537 -21.27 3.28 -10.58
C LYS A 537 -19.92 3.99 -10.66
N VAL A 538 -18.93 3.55 -9.88
CA VAL A 538 -17.56 4.11 -9.87
C VAL A 538 -16.92 3.89 -11.23
N PHE A 539 -17.02 2.66 -11.77
CA PHE A 539 -16.60 2.35 -13.13
C PHE A 539 -17.30 3.26 -14.14
N ALA A 540 -18.61 3.40 -14.03
CA ALA A 540 -19.43 4.15 -14.97
C ALA A 540 -19.00 5.63 -15.02
N TRP A 541 -18.73 6.25 -13.86
CA TRP A 541 -18.17 7.61 -13.78
C TRP A 541 -16.77 7.70 -14.38
N GLY A 542 -15.89 6.74 -14.10
CA GLY A 542 -14.54 6.68 -14.67
C GLY A 542 -14.56 6.58 -16.19
N LEU A 543 -15.40 5.70 -16.75
CA LEU A 543 -15.58 5.56 -18.21
C LEU A 543 -16.06 6.88 -18.84
N ARG A 544 -17.05 7.50 -18.20
CA ARG A 544 -17.64 8.78 -18.62
C ARG A 544 -16.63 9.94 -18.60
N GLU A 545 -15.64 9.90 -17.72
CA GLU A 545 -14.59 10.89 -17.60
C GLU A 545 -13.49 10.70 -18.64
N VAL A 546 -13.11 9.45 -18.92
CA VAL A 546 -12.05 9.11 -19.88
C VAL A 546 -12.47 9.45 -21.32
N LEU A 547 -13.73 9.18 -21.67
CA LEU A 547 -14.25 9.39 -23.02
C LEU A 547 -14.47 10.89 -23.35
N PRO A 548 -14.00 11.38 -24.51
CA PRO A 548 -14.15 12.78 -24.92
C PRO A 548 -15.54 13.07 -25.52
N GLY A 549 -15.95 14.35 -25.50
CA GLY A 549 -17.11 14.86 -26.25
C GLY A 549 -18.38 15.11 -25.43
N HIS A 550 -19.21 16.05 -25.90
CA HIS A 550 -20.44 16.50 -25.23
C HIS A 550 -21.70 15.68 -25.57
N ASP A 551 -21.62 14.70 -26.47
CA ASP A 551 -22.76 13.82 -26.82
C ASP A 551 -22.45 12.37 -26.41
N ARG A 552 -22.75 12.05 -25.15
CA ARG A 552 -22.43 10.79 -24.45
C ARG A 552 -23.35 9.63 -24.88
N ARG A 553 -23.56 9.45 -26.19
CA ARG A 553 -24.47 8.45 -26.75
C ARG A 553 -23.79 7.15 -27.20
N LYS A 554 -22.46 7.16 -27.34
CA LYS A 554 -21.68 6.00 -27.78
C LYS A 554 -20.76 5.53 -26.66
N TRP A 555 -20.86 4.25 -26.35
CA TRP A 555 -20.03 3.54 -25.37
C TRP A 555 -19.35 2.35 -26.07
N PRO A 556 -18.14 1.94 -25.64
CA PRO A 556 -17.50 0.73 -26.15
C PRO A 556 -18.46 -0.47 -26.08
N GLU A 557 -18.54 -1.28 -27.12
CA GLU A 557 -19.36 -2.52 -27.08
C GLU A 557 -18.76 -3.54 -26.11
N SER A 558 -17.43 -3.59 -26.02
CA SER A 558 -16.74 -4.38 -25.01
C SER A 558 -15.42 -3.72 -24.56
N ILE A 559 -14.92 -4.18 -23.41
CA ILE A 559 -13.59 -3.86 -22.90
C ILE A 559 -12.85 -5.19 -22.67
N GLU A 560 -11.74 -5.35 -23.37
CA GLU A 560 -10.90 -6.56 -23.39
C GLU A 560 -9.57 -6.30 -22.66
N ASP A 561 -8.63 -7.26 -22.64
CA ASP A 561 -7.35 -7.16 -21.90
C ASP A 561 -7.50 -6.92 -20.38
N VAL A 562 -8.60 -7.42 -19.79
CA VAL A 562 -8.90 -7.35 -18.36
C VAL A 562 -8.69 -8.71 -17.72
N HIS A 563 -8.16 -8.72 -16.50
CA HIS A 563 -7.78 -9.94 -15.79
C HIS A 563 -8.36 -9.96 -14.39
N VAL A 564 -8.60 -11.16 -13.85
CA VAL A 564 -8.97 -11.35 -12.46
C VAL A 564 -7.74 -11.10 -11.58
N ASP A 565 -7.84 -10.15 -10.65
CA ASP A 565 -6.85 -10.00 -9.58
C ASP A 565 -7.02 -11.12 -8.55
N CYS A 566 -8.24 -11.28 -8.06
CA CYS A 566 -8.65 -12.36 -7.16
C CYS A 566 -10.19 -12.40 -7.04
N VAL A 567 -10.69 -13.41 -6.35
CA VAL A 567 -12.06 -13.42 -5.82
C VAL A 567 -12.00 -13.02 -4.35
N GLU A 568 -12.86 -12.08 -3.94
CA GLU A 568 -12.89 -11.57 -2.58
C GLU A 568 -14.24 -11.77 -1.90
N THR A 569 -14.23 -11.63 -0.58
CA THR A 569 -15.43 -11.55 0.25
C THR A 569 -15.90 -10.09 0.35
N VAL A 570 -17.17 -9.85 0.04
CA VAL A 570 -17.83 -8.55 0.23
C VAL A 570 -19.05 -8.69 1.13
N VAL A 571 -19.47 -7.56 1.72
CA VAL A 571 -20.65 -7.49 2.58
C VAL A 571 -21.63 -6.49 1.99
N GLY A 572 -22.86 -6.94 1.76
CA GLY A 572 -24.00 -6.09 1.42
C GLY A 572 -25.12 -6.20 2.45
N SER A 573 -26.34 -5.91 2.02
CA SER A 573 -27.49 -6.00 2.92
C SER A 573 -27.93 -7.46 3.13
N GLU A 574 -28.35 -7.80 4.35
CA GLU A 574 -28.92 -9.13 4.64
C GLU A 574 -30.14 -9.41 3.76
N ALA A 575 -30.96 -8.39 3.52
CA ALA A 575 -32.11 -8.48 2.63
C ALA A 575 -31.71 -8.86 1.19
N ALA A 576 -30.63 -8.27 0.66
CA ALA A 576 -30.13 -8.63 -0.68
C ALA A 576 -29.68 -10.10 -0.73
N GLY A 577 -29.01 -10.61 0.31
CA GLY A 577 -28.65 -12.03 0.41
C GLY A 577 -29.87 -12.95 0.47
N GLN A 578 -30.82 -12.67 1.36
CA GLN A 578 -32.02 -13.48 1.57
C GLN A 578 -32.93 -13.52 0.34
N ASN A 579 -33.16 -12.36 -0.30
CA ASN A 579 -34.03 -12.24 -1.49
C ASN A 579 -33.49 -13.05 -2.68
N HIS A 580 -32.20 -13.36 -2.69
CA HIS A 580 -31.51 -14.05 -3.78
C HIS A 580 -30.98 -15.43 -3.38
N GLY A 581 -31.42 -15.97 -2.24
CA GLY A 581 -31.11 -17.34 -1.82
C GLY A 581 -29.70 -17.57 -1.27
N LEU A 582 -28.95 -16.52 -0.94
CA LEU A 582 -27.57 -16.63 -0.40
C LEU A 582 -27.50 -16.69 1.13
N GLY A 583 -28.65 -16.82 1.79
CA GLY A 583 -28.73 -16.97 3.24
C GLY A 583 -28.80 -15.66 4.01
N TRP A 584 -28.56 -15.75 5.32
CA TRP A 584 -28.85 -14.70 6.30
C TRP A 584 -27.75 -13.63 6.41
N SER A 585 -26.53 -13.94 5.99
CA SER A 585 -25.34 -13.16 6.33
C SER A 585 -25.20 -11.87 5.53
N GLY A 586 -25.78 -11.80 4.33
CA GLY A 586 -25.48 -10.70 3.39
C GLY A 586 -23.99 -10.64 3.01
N VAL A 587 -23.28 -11.78 3.06
CA VAL A 587 -21.87 -11.93 2.69
C VAL A 587 -21.77 -12.81 1.46
N TRP A 588 -21.01 -12.41 0.45
CA TRP A 588 -20.82 -13.19 -0.78
C TRP A 588 -19.48 -12.89 -1.45
N LEU A 589 -19.19 -13.66 -2.49
CA LEU A 589 -18.01 -13.53 -3.34
C LEU A 589 -18.24 -12.50 -4.45
N ARG A 590 -17.19 -11.71 -4.72
CA ARG A 590 -17.08 -10.79 -5.84
C ARG A 590 -15.77 -11.02 -6.60
N PRO A 591 -15.76 -11.08 -7.94
CA PRO A 591 -14.52 -11.06 -8.68
C PRO A 591 -13.93 -9.64 -8.67
N ARG A 592 -12.65 -9.51 -8.31
CA ARG A 592 -11.87 -8.29 -8.53
C ARG A 592 -11.18 -8.35 -9.86
N ILE A 593 -11.29 -7.27 -10.62
CA ILE A 593 -10.65 -7.14 -11.93
C ILE A 593 -9.54 -6.09 -11.89
N VAL A 594 -8.57 -6.25 -12.77
CA VAL A 594 -7.43 -5.34 -12.91
C VAL A 594 -6.93 -5.34 -14.35
N GLY A 595 -6.21 -4.28 -14.72
CA GLY A 595 -5.51 -4.19 -15.99
C GLY A 595 -5.75 -2.87 -16.71
N LEU A 596 -5.12 -2.69 -17.87
CA LEU A 596 -5.39 -1.58 -18.78
C LEU A 596 -6.32 -2.09 -19.88
N GLY A 597 -7.61 -2.07 -19.60
CA GLY A 597 -8.63 -2.66 -20.46
C GLY A 597 -8.81 -1.88 -21.75
N ARG A 598 -8.88 -2.60 -22.86
CA ARG A 598 -8.89 -2.06 -24.22
C ARG A 598 -10.31 -1.92 -24.74
N PHE A 599 -10.65 -0.74 -25.23
CA PHE A 599 -11.96 -0.47 -25.80
C PHE A 599 -12.10 -1.10 -27.18
N ASN A 600 -13.13 -1.95 -27.30
CA ASN A 600 -13.63 -2.42 -28.57
C ASN A 600 -14.97 -1.73 -28.85
N TRP A 601 -15.01 -1.01 -29.97
CA TRP A 601 -16.18 -0.23 -30.39
C TRP A 601 -17.09 -1.02 -31.34
N GLY A 602 -16.66 -2.22 -31.76
CA GLY A 602 -17.36 -3.07 -32.71
C GLY A 602 -17.80 -2.31 -33.97
N SER A 603 -19.12 -2.29 -34.20
CA SER A 603 -19.72 -1.62 -35.36
C SER A 603 -19.88 -0.10 -35.19
N LYS A 604 -19.76 0.40 -33.96
CA LYS A 604 -19.86 1.83 -33.65
C LYS A 604 -18.54 2.49 -34.10
N GLU A 605 -18.57 3.26 -35.19
CA GLU A 605 -17.36 3.94 -35.68
C GLU A 605 -16.71 4.79 -34.58
N ARG A 606 -15.38 4.70 -34.51
CA ARG A 606 -14.53 5.56 -33.66
C ARG A 606 -14.57 6.97 -34.23
N GLU A 607 -15.01 7.95 -33.44
CA GLU A 607 -14.84 9.37 -33.79
C GLU A 607 -13.40 9.87 -33.56
#